data_AF-A0A2T7PN58-F1
#
_entry.id   AF-A0A2T7PN58-F1
#
_cell.length_a   1.000
_cell.length_b   1.000
_cell.length_c   1.000
_cell.angle_alpha   90.00
_cell.angle_beta   90.00
_cell.angle_gamma   90.00
#
_symmetry.space_group_name_H-M   'P 1'
#
loop_
_entity.id
_entity.type
_entity.pdbx_description
1 polymer ?
#
loop_
_entity_poly.entity_id
_entity_poly.type
_entity_poly.pdbx_seq_one_letter_code
_entity_poly.pdbx_strand_id
1 'polypeptide(L)'
;MLGNLLIGQKGWDAELEEWAKWVISCNANYPGPQHSFTNFYRFGSEMSVKDVVSAWRQEGRQPFLERGCRTPLDRTRCNRNTNMMQPRLTSMACAALQCSSMRQLVCIYDNIGDRV
;
A
#
# COMPACT_ATOMS: atom_id res chain seq x y z
N MET A 1 17.86 -11.72 24.00
CA MET A 1 18.09 -10.40 23.39
C MET A 1 16.83 -10.00 22.64
N LEU A 2 15.98 -9.16 23.23
CA LEU A 2 14.83 -8.56 22.56
C LEU A 2 15.38 -7.43 21.69
N GLY A 3 15.54 -7.68 20.39
CA GLY A 3 15.90 -6.65 19.44
C GLY A 3 14.79 -5.61 19.41
N ASN A 4 15.11 -4.38 19.77
CA ASN A 4 14.25 -3.22 19.59
C ASN A 4 13.80 -3.17 18.12
N LEU A 5 12.57 -3.59 17.86
CA LEU A 5 11.91 -3.39 16.58
C LEU A 5 11.65 -1.89 16.48
N LEU A 6 12.59 -1.13 15.92
CA LEU A 6 12.34 0.24 15.51
C LEU A 6 11.29 0.18 14.40
N ILE A 7 10.02 0.31 14.77
CA ILE A 7 8.94 0.57 13.83
C ILE A 7 9.23 1.96 13.28
N GLY A 8 9.83 2.02 12.09
CA GLY A 8 10.03 3.29 11.39
C GLY A 8 8.69 3.97 11.18
N GLN A 9 8.53 5.18 11.71
CA GLN A 9 7.34 6.00 11.46
C GLN A 9 7.36 6.44 9.99
N LYS A 10 6.28 6.16 9.26
CA LYS A 10 6.10 6.65 7.90
C LYS A 10 5.51 8.05 7.93
N GLY A 11 6.13 9.00 7.22
CA GLY A 11 5.59 10.34 7.00
C GLY A 11 4.52 10.33 5.92
N TRP A 12 3.47 11.15 6.08
CA TRP A 12 2.56 11.44 4.98
C TRP A 12 3.26 12.32 3.95
N ASP A 13 3.16 11.96 2.67
CA ASP A 13 3.87 12.63 1.59
C ASP A 13 2.90 13.17 0.53
N ALA A 14 2.96 14.47 0.26
CA ALA A 14 2.02 15.13 -0.65
C ALA A 14 2.24 14.74 -2.13
N GLU A 15 3.47 14.45 -2.54
CA GLU A 15 3.76 14.00 -3.92
C GLU A 15 3.18 12.60 -4.14
N LEU A 16 3.35 11.70 -3.16
CA LEU A 16 2.72 10.38 -3.20
C LEU A 16 1.19 10.45 -3.16
N GLU A 17 0.61 11.46 -2.51
CA GLU A 17 -0.84 11.66 -2.48
C GLU A 17 -1.37 11.98 -3.87
N GLU A 18 -0.71 12.88 -4.60
CA GLU A 18 -1.07 13.21 -5.99
C GLU A 18 -0.90 11.99 -6.90
N TRP A 19 0.16 11.20 -6.71
CA TRP A 19 0.30 9.92 -7.39
C TRP A 19 -0.82 8.94 -7.06
N ALA A 20 -1.23 8.82 -5.80
CA ALA A 20 -2.30 7.93 -5.38
C ALA A 20 -3.63 8.33 -6.03
N LYS A 21 -3.91 9.64 -6.12
CA LYS A 21 -5.07 10.19 -6.85
C LYS A 21 -5.00 9.94 -8.35
N TRP A 22 -3.81 9.90 -8.94
CA TRP A 22 -3.62 9.66 -10.36
C TRP A 22 -3.79 8.18 -10.76
N VAL A 23 -3.28 7.24 -9.95
CA VAL A 23 -3.30 5.80 -10.28
C VAL A 23 -4.59 5.08 -9.88
N ILE A 24 -5.42 5.68 -9.03
CA ILE A 24 -6.64 5.04 -8.55
C ILE A 24 -7.68 4.92 -9.67
N SER A 25 -8.24 3.72 -9.85
CA SER A 25 -9.15 3.42 -10.95
C SER A 25 -10.08 2.26 -10.61
N CYS A 26 -11.38 2.50 -10.75
CA CYS A 26 -12.40 1.47 -10.53
C CYS A 26 -12.13 0.18 -11.34
N ASN A 27 -11.51 0.31 -12.52
CA ASN A 27 -11.37 -0.77 -13.48
C ASN A 27 -9.97 -1.39 -13.55
N ALA A 28 -8.95 -0.74 -12.98
CA ALA A 28 -7.56 -1.18 -13.11
C ALA A 28 -6.73 -0.93 -11.85
N ASN A 29 -5.60 -1.62 -11.73
CA ASN A 29 -4.54 -1.24 -10.82
C ASN A 29 -3.41 -0.68 -11.68
N TYR A 30 -3.25 0.64 -11.71
CA TYR A 30 -2.16 1.29 -12.43
C TYR A 30 -0.87 1.25 -11.59
N PRO A 31 0.30 1.21 -12.22
CA PRO A 31 1.56 1.26 -11.48
C PRO A 31 1.74 2.62 -10.78
N GLY A 32 2.31 2.61 -9.58
CA GLY A 32 2.78 3.82 -8.90
C GLY A 32 4.07 4.38 -9.49
N PRO A 33 4.65 5.43 -8.87
CA PRO A 33 5.96 5.96 -9.24
C PRO A 33 7.04 4.87 -9.28
N GLN A 34 8.11 5.13 -10.04
CA GLN A 34 9.30 4.27 -10.05
C GLN A 34 9.84 4.10 -8.63
N HIS A 35 10.36 2.92 -8.31
CA HIS A 35 10.88 2.55 -6.98
C HIS A 35 9.87 2.52 -5.83
N SER A 36 8.58 2.75 -6.09
CA SER A 36 7.53 2.65 -5.07
C SER A 36 6.96 1.23 -4.92
N PHE A 37 6.24 1.03 -3.82
CA PHE A 37 5.38 -0.11 -3.56
C PHE A 37 3.93 0.37 -3.46
N THR A 38 2.98 -0.45 -3.86
CA THR A 38 1.58 -0.04 -3.92
C THR A 38 0.64 -1.13 -3.41
N ASN A 39 -0.16 -0.79 -2.40
CA ASN A 39 -1.25 -1.63 -1.93
C ASN A 39 -2.55 -1.20 -2.60
N PHE A 40 -3.17 -2.11 -3.34
CA PHE A 40 -4.53 -1.95 -3.87
C PHE A 40 -5.51 -2.80 -3.07
N TYR A 41 -6.71 -2.26 -2.85
CA TYR A 41 -7.83 -3.02 -2.33
C TYR A 41 -9.16 -2.50 -2.88
N ARG A 42 -10.01 -3.41 -3.35
CA ARG A 42 -11.39 -3.14 -3.75
C ARG A 42 -12.31 -3.70 -2.67
N PHE A 43 -13.27 -2.91 -2.19
CA PHE A 43 -14.12 -3.27 -1.06
C PHE A 43 -15.54 -2.70 -1.20
N GLY A 44 -16.50 -3.35 -0.56
CA GLY A 44 -17.90 -2.90 -0.55
C GLY A 44 -18.12 -1.65 0.33
N SER A 45 -19.31 -1.04 0.21
CA SER A 45 -19.71 0.15 0.98
C SER A 45 -19.68 -0.05 2.50
N GLU A 46 -19.91 -1.28 2.95
CA GLU A 46 -19.96 -1.66 4.37
C GLU A 46 -18.59 -1.70 5.05
N MET A 47 -17.50 -1.78 4.28
CA MET A 47 -16.14 -1.82 4.84
C MET A 47 -15.57 -0.41 4.97
N SER A 48 -14.96 -0.13 6.12
CA SER A 48 -14.19 1.08 6.35
C SER A 48 -12.75 0.94 5.87
N VAL A 49 -12.03 2.07 5.74
CA VAL A 49 -10.57 2.06 5.48
C VAL A 49 -9.82 1.27 6.57
N LYS A 50 -10.28 1.33 7.83
CA LYS A 50 -9.68 0.58 8.94
C LYS A 50 -9.80 -0.93 8.73
N ASP A 51 -10.91 -1.41 8.17
CA ASP A 51 -11.11 -2.83 7.87
C ASP A 51 -10.16 -3.30 6.78
N VAL A 52 -9.96 -2.47 5.74
CA VAL A 52 -8.99 -2.72 4.67
C VAL A 52 -7.56 -2.82 5.21
N VAL A 53 -7.13 -1.85 6.02
CA VAL A 53 -5.79 -1.86 6.65
C VAL A 53 -5.63 -3.08 7.57
N SER A 54 -6.69 -3.45 8.29
CA SER A 54 -6.68 -4.64 9.14
C SER A 54 -6.56 -5.93 8.32
N ALA A 55 -7.20 -6.00 7.15
CA ALA A 55 -7.06 -7.13 6.23
C ALA A 55 -5.62 -7.25 5.70
N TRP A 56 -5.00 -6.14 5.30
CA TRP A 56 -3.58 -6.13 4.91
C TRP A 56 -2.68 -6.63 6.03
N ARG A 57 -2.92 -6.22 7.28
CA ARG A 57 -2.13 -6.67 8.43
C ARG A 57 -2.18 -8.19 8.62
N GLN A 58 -3.32 -8.81 8.35
CA GLN A 58 -3.49 -10.26 8.50
C GLN A 58 -2.67 -11.08 7.49
N GLU A 59 -2.26 -10.50 6.36
CA GLU A 59 -1.36 -11.15 5.40
C GLU A 59 0.03 -11.42 5.97
N GLY A 60 0.43 -10.72 7.03
CA GLY A 60 1.66 -11.04 7.77
C GLY A 60 1.66 -12.42 8.42
N ARG A 61 0.49 -13.08 8.53
CA ARG A 61 0.35 -14.46 9.04
C ARG A 61 0.44 -15.52 7.93
N GLN A 62 0.54 -15.11 6.67
CA GLN A 62 0.57 -16.02 5.52
C GLN A 62 2.03 -16.29 5.10
N PRO A 63 2.56 -17.51 5.32
CA PRO A 63 3.99 -17.81 5.13
C PRO A 63 4.44 -17.80 3.66
N PHE A 64 3.52 -17.84 2.70
CA PHE A 64 3.80 -17.90 1.26
C PHE A 64 3.79 -16.54 0.55
N LEU A 65 3.62 -15.44 1.28
CA LEU A 65 3.64 -14.07 0.74
C LEU A 65 4.89 -13.34 1.26
N GLU A 66 6.02 -13.56 0.61
CA GLU A 66 7.32 -13.06 1.08
C GLU A 66 7.66 -11.63 0.61
N ARG A 67 7.02 -11.16 -0.47
CA ARG A 67 7.38 -9.90 -1.15
C ARG A 67 6.27 -8.87 -1.07
N GLY A 68 6.65 -7.60 -0.92
CA GLY A 68 5.74 -6.46 -0.97
C GLY A 68 5.15 -6.25 -2.36
N CYS A 69 3.95 -5.67 -2.43
CA CYS A 69 3.25 -5.42 -3.69
C CYS A 69 3.87 -4.28 -4.50
N ARG A 70 4.22 -4.54 -5.77
CA ARG A 70 4.60 -3.57 -6.80
C ARG A 70 3.80 -3.80 -8.09
N THR A 71 2.92 -2.89 -8.47
CA THR A 71 2.27 -2.92 -9.79
C THR A 71 3.17 -2.20 -10.80
N PRO A 72 3.38 -2.72 -12.03
CA PRO A 72 2.64 -3.80 -12.69
C PRO A 72 3.33 -5.18 -12.60
N LEU A 73 4.44 -5.28 -11.86
CA LEU A 73 5.31 -6.46 -11.83
C LEU A 73 4.74 -7.61 -10.98
N ASP A 74 3.91 -7.31 -9.97
CA ASP A 74 3.33 -8.29 -9.06
C ASP A 74 1.83 -8.46 -9.34
N ARG A 75 1.50 -9.27 -10.35
CA ARG A 75 0.11 -9.42 -10.81
C ARG A 75 -0.76 -10.36 -9.97
N THR A 76 -0.24 -11.21 -9.10
CA THR A 76 -1.11 -12.21 -8.44
C THR A 76 -0.75 -12.68 -7.02
N ARG A 77 0.49 -12.51 -6.51
CA ARG A 77 0.83 -12.90 -5.12
C ARG A 77 1.86 -11.97 -4.50
N CYS A 78 1.38 -11.03 -3.70
CA CYS A 78 2.21 -10.11 -2.92
C CYS A 78 1.60 -9.90 -1.53
N ASN A 79 2.43 -9.46 -0.59
CA ASN A 79 2.07 -9.21 0.80
C ASN A 79 1.92 -7.71 1.05
N ARG A 80 0.71 -7.25 1.32
CA ARG A 80 0.42 -5.84 1.63
C ARG A 80 0.91 -5.47 3.03
N ASN A 81 1.04 -6.45 3.94
CA ASN A 81 1.62 -6.24 5.27
C ASN A 81 3.09 -5.84 5.19
N THR A 82 3.88 -6.45 4.30
CA THR A 82 5.31 -6.15 4.23
C THR A 82 5.54 -4.70 3.80
N ASN A 83 4.71 -4.14 2.91
CA ASN A 83 4.75 -2.71 2.57
C ASN A 83 4.44 -1.81 3.78
N MET A 84 3.42 -2.15 4.57
CA MET A 84 3.08 -1.39 5.78
C MET A 84 4.18 -1.43 6.84
N MET A 85 4.80 -2.60 7.02
CA MET A 85 5.72 -2.86 8.13
C MET A 85 7.20 -2.69 7.77
N GLN A 86 7.57 -2.56 6.49
CA GLN A 86 8.96 -2.42 6.05
C GLN A 86 9.56 -1.13 6.63
N PRO A 87 10.61 -1.21 7.48
CA PRO A 87 11.23 -0.03 8.08
C PRO A 87 11.97 0.87 7.09
N ARG A 88 12.40 0.31 5.95
CA ARG A 88 13.06 1.11 4.89
C ARG A 88 12.09 1.99 4.10
N LEU A 89 10.79 1.73 4.17
CA LEU A 89 9.77 2.58 3.57
C LEU A 89 9.43 3.66 4.59
N THR A 90 9.80 4.89 4.29
CA THR A 90 9.78 6.04 5.20
C THR A 90 8.67 7.03 4.85
N SER A 91 8.09 6.94 3.66
CA SER A 91 7.01 7.83 3.21
C SER A 91 5.82 7.04 2.69
N MET A 92 4.62 7.60 2.85
CA MET A 92 3.40 7.03 2.32
C MET A 92 2.33 8.08 2.03
N ALA A 93 1.41 7.73 1.14
CA ALA A 93 0.13 8.42 1.04
C ALA A 93 -0.92 7.47 0.45
N CYS A 94 -2.18 7.84 0.60
CA CYS A 94 -3.29 7.03 0.11
C CYS A 94 -4.37 7.89 -0.55
N ALA A 95 -5.12 7.30 -1.47
CA ALA A 95 -6.33 7.86 -2.05
C ALA A 95 -7.43 6.80 -2.07
N ALA A 96 -8.68 7.25 -1.94
CA ALA A 96 -9.86 6.38 -2.07
C ALA A 96 -10.81 6.93 -3.13
N LEU A 97 -11.41 6.04 -3.91
CA LEU A 97 -12.35 6.37 -4.98
C LEU A 97 -13.62 5.57 -4.78
N GLN A 98 -14.75 6.27 -4.73
CA GLN A 98 -16.08 5.66 -4.80
C GLN A 98 -16.38 5.27 -6.24
N CYS A 99 -16.65 4.00 -6.49
CA CYS A 99 -17.16 3.46 -7.74
C CYS A 99 -18.67 3.17 -7.60
N SER A 100 -19.31 2.64 -8.64
CA SER A 100 -20.76 2.37 -8.65
C SER A 100 -21.23 1.53 -7.45
N SER A 101 -20.67 0.33 -7.25
CA SER A 101 -21.07 -0.60 -6.18
C SER A 101 -19.96 -0.93 -5.18
N MET A 102 -18.79 -0.32 -5.33
CA MET A 102 -17.60 -0.61 -4.53
C MET A 102 -16.74 0.64 -4.36
N ARG A 103 -15.77 0.58 -3.46
CA ARG A 103 -14.71 1.56 -3.29
C ARG A 103 -13.38 0.91 -3.63
N GLN A 104 -12.43 1.72 -4.07
CA GLN A 104 -11.04 1.32 -4.14
C GLN A 104 -10.22 2.17 -3.17
N LEU A 105 -9.24 1.57 -2.52
CA LEU A 105 -8.20 2.23 -1.75
C LEU A 105 -6.87 1.90 -2.39
N VAL A 106 -6.05 2.93 -2.57
CA VAL A 106 -4.66 2.82 -3.00
C VAL A 106 -3.80 3.47 -1.94
N CYS A 107 -2.76 2.78 -1.51
CA CYS A 107 -1.69 3.36 -0.70
C CYS A 107 -0.34 3.11 -1.37
N ILE A 108 0.43 4.17 -1.55
CA ILE A 108 1.78 4.14 -2.13
C ILE A 108 2.78 4.34 -1.01
N TYR A 109 3.89 3.61 -1.08
CA TYR A 109 4.98 3.62 -0.11
C TYR A 109 6.32 3.68 -0.85
N ASP A 110 7.25 4.47 -0.34
CA ASP A 110 8.62 4.46 -0.82
C ASP A 110 9.61 4.87 0.28
N ASN A 111 10.87 4.98 -0.10
CA ASN A 111 11.88 5.62 0.70
C ASN A 111 12.18 6.99 0.11
N ILE A 112 11.96 8.08 0.87
CA ILE A 112 12.21 9.44 0.39
C ILE A 112 13.67 9.66 -0.02
N GLY A 113 14.61 8.92 0.60
CA GLY A 113 16.03 8.96 0.25
C GLY A 113 16.38 8.30 -1.08
N ASP A 114 15.49 7.49 -1.67
CA ASP A 114 15.71 6.80 -2.95
C ASP A 114 15.18 7.62 -4.15
N ARG A 115 14.55 8.78 -3.92
CA ARG A 115 13.98 9.64 -4.98
C ARG A 115 15.01 10.56 -5.65
N VAL A 116 16.26 10.56 -5.17
CA VAL A 116 17.36 11.48 -5.57
C VAL A 116 18.19 10.90 -6.69
#